data_AF-A0A2V1H0A1-F1
#
_entry.id   AF-A0A2V1H0A1-F1
#
_cell.length_a   1.000
_cell.length_b   1.000
_cell.length_c   1.000
_cell.angle_alpha   90.00
_cell.angle_beta   90.00
_cell.angle_gamma   90.00
#
_symmetry.space_group_name_H-M   'P 1'
#
loop_
_entity.id
_entity.type
_entity.pdbx_description
1 polymer ?
#
loop_
_entity_poly.entity_id
_entity_poly.type
_entity_poly.pdbx_seq_one_letter_code
_entity_poly.pdbx_strand_id
1 'polypeptide(L)'
;MLQGATTESIEYEMYRSACVKEFEIILEQSGKLLPKCLKDYMHSPKAVDRLVSKEVFRYAAHHDFLTLEQAERWLLYQDNRNNTAHGFESDSGKKFAETTLELLADFIIDARALAVAVDQQRVSE
;
A
#
# COMPACT_ATOMS: atom_id res chain seq x y z
N MET A 1 -8.08 -8.97 -17.78
CA MET A 1 -7.99 -10.28 -17.09
C MET A 1 -9.12 -10.41 -16.07
N LEU A 2 -9.12 -9.68 -14.95
CA LEU A 2 -10.20 -9.74 -13.95
C LEU A 2 -11.55 -9.21 -14.47
N GLN A 3 -11.56 -8.04 -15.12
CA GLN A 3 -12.78 -7.38 -15.62
C GLN A 3 -13.52 -8.13 -16.74
N GLY A 4 -12.95 -9.22 -17.26
CA GLY A 4 -13.54 -10.03 -18.33
C GLY A 4 -13.92 -11.45 -17.91
N ALA A 5 -13.67 -11.84 -16.65
CA ALA A 5 -14.04 -13.15 -16.13
C ALA A 5 -15.44 -13.10 -15.49
N THR A 6 -16.21 -14.17 -15.62
CA THR A 6 -17.51 -14.29 -14.95
C THR A 6 -17.31 -14.43 -13.44
N THR A 7 -18.04 -13.66 -12.64
CA THR A 7 -17.84 -13.50 -11.18
C THR A 7 -17.88 -14.82 -10.38
N GLU A 8 -18.51 -15.86 -10.91
CA GLU A 8 -18.61 -17.19 -10.26
C GLU A 8 -17.61 -18.22 -10.80
N SER A 9 -16.70 -17.82 -11.69
CA SER A 9 -15.72 -18.74 -12.24
C SER A 9 -14.47 -18.85 -11.38
N ILE A 10 -13.83 -20.01 -11.46
CA ILE A 10 -12.55 -20.28 -10.81
C ILE A 10 -11.50 -19.26 -11.26
N GLU A 11 -11.52 -18.83 -12.53
CA GLU A 11 -10.61 -17.81 -13.05
C GLU A 11 -10.81 -16.46 -12.37
N TYR A 12 -12.05 -16.03 -12.16
CA TYR A 12 -12.32 -14.79 -11.44
C TYR A 12 -11.78 -14.85 -10.01
N GLU A 13 -12.02 -15.96 -9.31
CA GLU A 13 -11.52 -16.17 -7.94
C GLU A 13 -9.99 -16.17 -7.88
N MET A 14 -9.35 -16.83 -8.84
CA MET A 14 -7.90 -16.91 -8.96
C MET A 14 -7.30 -15.51 -9.21
N TYR A 15 -7.85 -14.75 -10.16
CA TYR A 15 -7.38 -13.40 -10.44
C TYR A 15 -7.63 -12.44 -9.28
N ARG A 16 -8.80 -12.51 -8.62
CA ARG A 16 -9.12 -11.70 -7.44
C ARG A 16 -8.11 -11.96 -6.33
N SER A 17 -7.85 -13.24 -6.03
CA SER A 17 -6.90 -13.65 -4.99
C SER A 17 -5.48 -13.19 -5.31
N ALA A 18 -5.05 -13.30 -6.56
CA ALA A 18 -3.75 -12.80 -7.01
C ALA A 18 -3.63 -11.27 -6.83
N CYS A 19 -4.63 -10.50 -7.26
CA CYS A 19 -4.64 -9.04 -7.12
C CYS A 19 -4.60 -8.60 -5.66
N VAL A 20 -5.42 -9.23 -4.80
CA VAL A 20 -5.42 -8.96 -3.37
C VAL A 20 -4.06 -9.28 -2.76
N LYS A 21 -3.43 -10.39 -3.16
CA LYS A 21 -2.12 -10.78 -2.61
C LYS A 21 -1.02 -9.81 -3.02
N GLU A 22 -1.00 -9.40 -4.28
CA GLU A 22 -0.07 -8.39 -4.79
C GLU A 22 -0.26 -7.05 -4.07
N PHE A 23 -1.50 -6.63 -3.83
CA PHE A 23 -1.80 -5.43 -3.03
C PHE A 23 -1.15 -5.50 -1.65
N GLU A 24 -1.32 -6.62 -0.92
CA GLU A 24 -0.71 -6.79 0.41
C GLU A 24 0.82 -6.70 0.36
N ILE A 25 1.44 -7.39 -0.61
CA ILE A 25 2.89 -7.43 -0.77
C ILE A 25 3.43 -6.03 -1.06
N ILE A 26 2.85 -5.33 -2.03
CA ILE A 26 3.29 -3.99 -2.41
C ILE A 26 3.08 -3.01 -1.26
N LEU A 27 1.96 -3.09 -0.54
CA LEU A 27 1.69 -2.23 0.63
C LEU A 27 2.72 -2.46 1.74
N GLU A 28 3.10 -3.72 2.00
CA GLU A 28 4.13 -4.07 2.96
C GLU A 28 5.52 -3.55 2.53
N GLN A 29 5.90 -3.73 1.27
CA GLN A 29 7.19 -3.24 0.76
C GLN A 29 7.26 -1.70 0.79
N SER A 30 6.17 -1.04 0.43
CA SER A 30 6.05 0.42 0.50
C SER A 30 6.29 0.93 1.92
N GLY A 31 5.67 0.28 2.91
CA GLY A 31 5.87 0.59 4.33
C GLY A 31 7.29 0.29 4.85
N LYS A 32 8.09 -0.53 4.16
CA LYS A 32 9.49 -0.83 4.50
C LYS A 32 10.51 0.06 3.79
N LEU A 33 10.19 0.48 2.56
CA LEU A 33 11.09 1.29 1.73
C LEU A 33 10.96 2.78 2.06
N LEU A 34 9.73 3.29 2.21
CA LEU A 34 9.49 4.70 2.48
C LEU A 34 10.21 5.22 3.75
N PRO A 35 10.24 4.49 4.90
CA PRO A 35 11.01 4.94 6.05
C PRO A 35 12.51 5.11 5.74
N LYS A 36 13.08 4.27 4.87
CA LYS A 36 14.51 4.38 4.51
C LYS A 36 14.81 5.71 3.82
N CYS A 37 13.91 6.16 2.93
CA CYS A 37 14.01 7.46 2.27
C CYS A 37 13.87 8.64 3.24
N LEU A 38 13.13 8.46 4.34
CA LEU A 38 12.93 9.52 5.34
C LEU A 38 14.10 9.68 6.32
N LYS A 39 15.11 8.80 6.29
CA LYS A 39 16.25 8.86 7.25
C LYS A 39 17.02 10.18 7.18
N ASP A 40 17.18 10.74 6.00
CA ASP A 40 17.94 11.99 5.78
C ASP A 40 17.19 13.23 6.28
N TYR A 41 15.88 13.10 6.50
CA TYR A 41 14.99 14.20 6.89
C TYR A 41 14.71 14.21 8.40
N MET A 42 15.18 13.19 9.12
CA MET A 42 14.97 13.04 10.56
C MET A 42 16.20 13.46 11.37
N HIS A 43 15.97 13.93 12.59
CA HIS A 43 17.04 14.29 13.53
C HIS A 43 17.98 13.13 13.91
N SER A 44 17.56 11.89 13.68
CA SER A 44 18.45 10.72 13.72
C SER A 44 17.84 9.55 12.94
N PRO A 45 18.66 8.65 12.37
CA PRO A 45 18.16 7.42 11.73
C PRO A 45 17.30 6.56 12.66
N LYS A 46 17.57 6.57 13.97
CA LYS A 46 16.80 5.85 14.99
C LYS A 46 15.40 6.44 15.22
N ALA A 47 15.14 7.68 14.82
CA ALA A 47 13.82 8.29 14.93
C ALA A 47 12.84 7.67 13.93
N VAL A 48 13.32 7.37 12.72
CA VAL A 48 12.54 6.67 11.68
C VAL A 48 12.06 5.30 12.16
N ASP A 49 12.95 4.53 12.81
CA ASP A 49 12.63 3.16 13.26
C ASP A 49 11.53 3.11 14.33
N ARG A 50 11.18 4.26 14.93
CA ARG A 50 10.11 4.37 15.94
C ARG A 50 8.76 4.75 15.34
N LEU A 51 8.72 5.14 14.06
CA LEU A 51 7.47 5.54 13.41
C LEU A 51 6.56 4.34 13.27
N VAL A 52 5.30 4.48 13.70
CA VAL A 52 4.27 3.51 13.34
C VAL A 52 3.92 3.67 11.85
N SER A 53 3.39 2.62 11.22
CA SER A 53 3.15 2.62 9.77
C SER A 53 2.35 3.83 9.27
N LYS A 54 1.34 4.30 10.03
CA LYS A 54 0.57 5.50 9.68
C LYS A 54 1.37 6.80 9.78
N GLU A 55 2.33 6.88 10.68
CA GLU A 55 3.18 8.08 10.82
C GLU A 55 4.14 8.20 9.64
N VAL A 56 4.66 7.08 9.11
CA VAL A 56 5.55 7.07 7.94
C VAL A 56 4.95 7.84 6.76
N PHE A 57 3.68 7.58 6.42
CA PHE A 57 3.02 8.27 5.30
C PHE A 57 2.74 9.75 5.59
N ARG A 58 2.48 10.11 6.86
CA ARG A 58 2.32 11.52 7.26
C ARG A 58 3.63 12.29 7.16
N TYR A 59 4.73 11.70 7.61
CA TYR A 59 6.05 12.30 7.48
C TYR A 59 6.49 12.39 6.01
N ALA A 60 6.15 11.41 5.19
CA ALA A 60 6.39 11.49 3.75
C ALA A 60 5.66 12.66 3.09
N ALA A 61 4.41 12.93 3.47
CA ALA A 61 3.72 14.14 3.03
C ALA A 61 4.36 15.43 3.57
N HIS A 62 4.79 15.43 4.83
CA HIS A 62 5.43 16.59 5.43
C HIS A 62 6.75 17.00 4.76
N HIS A 63 7.46 16.03 4.16
CA HIS A 63 8.73 16.23 3.46
C HIS A 63 8.59 16.17 1.93
N ASP A 64 7.38 16.37 1.39
CA ASP A 64 7.10 16.42 -0.05
C ASP A 64 7.45 15.14 -0.84
N PHE A 65 7.65 13.99 -0.18
CA PHE A 65 7.78 12.69 -0.83
C PHE A 65 6.44 12.19 -1.39
N LEU A 66 5.35 12.60 -0.75
CA LEU A 66 3.99 12.32 -1.16
C LEU A 66 3.21 13.64 -1.10
N THR A 67 2.20 13.78 -1.95
CA THR A 67 1.14 14.77 -1.72
C THR A 67 0.30 14.38 -0.50
N LEU A 68 -0.44 15.33 0.07
CA LEU A 68 -1.35 15.06 1.18
C LEU A 68 -2.41 14.04 0.77
N GLU A 69 -2.97 14.19 -0.42
CA GLU A 69 -4.00 13.31 -0.98
C GLU A 69 -3.46 11.88 -1.16
N GLN A 70 -2.20 11.74 -1.60
CA GLN A 70 -1.54 10.43 -1.66
C GLN A 70 -1.41 9.83 -0.27
N ALA A 71 -0.93 10.59 0.72
CA ALA A 71 -0.79 10.08 2.08
C ALA A 71 -2.12 9.63 2.68
N GLU A 72 -3.21 10.36 2.46
CA GLU A 72 -4.57 9.95 2.87
C GLU A 72 -5.00 8.62 2.24
N ARG A 73 -4.74 8.43 0.94
CA ARG A 73 -5.00 7.14 0.26
C ARG A 73 -4.14 6.00 0.82
N TRP A 74 -2.87 6.24 1.13
CA TRP A 74 -2.03 5.24 1.80
C TRP A 74 -2.54 4.85 3.19
N LEU A 75 -3.09 5.79 3.95
CA LEU A 75 -3.73 5.49 5.23
C LEU A 75 -4.98 4.62 5.04
N LEU A 76 -5.78 4.90 4.00
CA LEU A 76 -6.93 4.08 3.63
C LEU A 76 -6.52 2.65 3.24
N TYR A 77 -5.43 2.49 2.47
CA TYR A 77 -4.90 1.17 2.11
C TYR A 77 -4.46 0.36 3.34
N GLN A 78 -3.80 1.01 4.31
CA GLN A 78 -3.42 0.39 5.58
C GLN A 78 -4.64 -0.04 6.40
N ASP A 79 -5.67 0.80 6.46
CA ASP A 79 -6.90 0.50 7.19
C ASP A 79 -7.67 -0.66 6.55
N ASN A 80 -7.71 -0.73 5.23
CA ASN A 80 -8.26 -1.85 4.50
C ASN A 80 -7.51 -3.16 4.82
N ARG A 81 -6.16 -3.16 4.81
CA ARG A 81 -5.35 -4.33 5.18
C ARG A 81 -5.65 -4.83 6.59
N ASN A 82 -5.90 -3.94 7.56
CA ASN A 82 -6.14 -4.35 8.95
C ASN A 82 -7.46 -5.13 9.13
N ASN A 83 -8.36 -5.13 8.14
CA ASN A 83 -9.58 -5.97 8.12
C ASN A 83 -9.32 -7.46 7.76
N THR A 84 -8.08 -7.85 7.46
CA THR A 84 -7.71 -9.21 6.99
C THR A 84 -7.61 -10.30 8.06
N ALA A 85 -7.62 -9.94 9.35
CA ALA A 85 -7.22 -10.85 10.43
C ALA A 85 -8.11 -12.10 10.62
N HIS A 86 -9.25 -12.20 9.93
CA HIS A 86 -10.25 -13.26 10.12
C HIS A 86 -10.36 -14.28 8.98
N GLY A 87 -9.46 -14.25 7.98
CA GLY A 87 -9.38 -15.26 6.90
C GLY A 87 -10.42 -15.08 5.78
N PHE A 88 -10.10 -15.57 4.57
CA PHE A 88 -10.89 -15.36 3.34
C PHE A 88 -12.30 -16.00 3.36
N GLU A 89 -12.52 -17.00 4.21
CA GLU A 89 -13.83 -17.65 4.36
C GLU A 89 -14.81 -16.84 5.23
N SER A 90 -14.31 -15.87 5.99
CA SER A 90 -15.15 -14.98 6.80
C SER A 90 -15.77 -13.86 5.95
N ASP A 91 -16.94 -13.34 6.37
CA ASP A 91 -17.56 -12.17 5.73
C ASP A 91 -16.63 -10.95 5.73
N SER A 92 -15.76 -10.83 6.76
CA SER A 92 -14.68 -9.83 6.81
C SER A 92 -13.63 -10.02 5.70
N GLY A 93 -13.27 -11.25 5.37
CA GLY A 93 -12.32 -11.57 4.30
C GLY A 93 -12.87 -11.28 2.90
N LYS A 94 -14.16 -11.57 2.67
CA LYS A 94 -14.84 -11.21 1.41
C LYS A 94 -14.94 -9.70 1.24
N LYS A 95 -15.37 -8.99 2.29
CA LYS A 95 -15.45 -7.53 2.30
C LYS A 95 -14.09 -6.88 2.05
N PHE A 96 -13.02 -7.43 2.62
CA PHE A 96 -11.65 -6.98 2.34
C PHE A 96 -11.29 -7.16 0.87
N ALA A 97 -11.56 -8.33 0.28
CA ALA A 97 -11.24 -8.57 -1.13
C ALA A 97 -11.99 -7.60 -2.05
N GLU A 98 -13.29 -7.39 -1.83
CA GLU A 98 -14.12 -6.46 -2.61
C GLU A 98 -13.66 -5.01 -2.46
N THR A 99 -13.45 -4.55 -1.23
CA THR A 99 -12.93 -3.20 -0.95
C THR A 99 -11.56 -3.00 -1.59
N THR A 100 -10.70 -4.02 -1.57
CA THR A 100 -9.39 -3.95 -2.21
C THR A 100 -9.53 -3.73 -3.72
N LEU A 101 -10.44 -4.45 -4.38
CA LEU A 101 -10.66 -4.29 -5.82
C LEU A 101 -11.09 -2.86 -6.20
N GLU A 102 -11.90 -2.21 -5.36
CA GLU A 102 -12.31 -0.81 -5.55
C GLU A 102 -11.12 0.15 -5.44
N LEU A 103 -10.17 -0.16 -4.55
CA LEU A 103 -8.98 0.67 -4.28
C LEU A 103 -7.84 0.44 -5.29
N LEU A 104 -7.85 -0.65 -6.06
CA LEU A 104 -6.72 -1.06 -6.89
C LEU A 104 -6.29 -0.02 -7.92
N ALA A 105 -7.23 0.70 -8.53
CA ALA A 105 -6.91 1.67 -9.59
C ALA A 105 -6.00 2.79 -9.06
N ASP A 106 -6.41 3.42 -7.97
CA ASP A 106 -5.63 4.46 -7.30
C ASP A 106 -4.36 3.89 -6.68
N PHE A 107 -4.44 2.68 -6.09
CA PHE A 107 -3.29 2.03 -5.48
C PHE A 107 -2.17 1.78 -6.49
N ILE A 108 -2.50 1.34 -7.71
CA ILE A 108 -1.50 1.12 -8.76
C ILE A 108 -0.80 2.43 -9.15
N ILE A 109 -1.55 3.54 -9.22
CA ILE A 109 -0.99 4.85 -9.54
C ILE A 109 -0.05 5.29 -8.41
N ASP A 110 -0.50 5.21 -7.16
CA ASP A 110 0.26 5.64 -6.00
C ASP A 110 1.49 4.77 -5.75
N ALA A 111 1.39 3.45 -5.91
CA ALA A 111 2.50 2.53 -5.78
C ALA A 111 3.58 2.79 -6.85
N ARG A 112 3.18 3.12 -8.08
CA ARG A 112 4.12 3.52 -9.14
C ARG A 112 4.80 4.85 -8.81
N ALA A 113 4.04 5.84 -8.36
CA ALA A 113 4.59 7.13 -7.96
C ALA A 113 5.61 6.98 -6.82
N LEU A 114 5.27 6.17 -5.81
CA LEU A 114 6.18 5.88 -4.69
C LEU A 114 7.44 5.16 -5.16
N ALA A 115 7.33 4.16 -6.05
CA ALA A 115 8.49 3.46 -6.59
C ALA A 115 9.45 4.42 -7.30
N VAL A 116 8.93 5.35 -8.10
CA VAL A 116 9.74 6.40 -8.76
C VAL A 116 10.44 7.29 -7.72
N ALA A 117 9.71 7.74 -6.69
CA ALA A 117 10.29 8.59 -5.64
C ALA A 117 11.42 7.86 -4.86
N VAL A 118 11.22 6.58 -4.54
CA VAL A 118 12.23 5.75 -3.86
C VAL A 118 13.47 5.56 -4.74
N ASP A 119 13.30 5.30 -6.04
CA ASP A 119 14.43 5.13 -6.95
C ASP A 119 15.22 6.42 -7.15
N GLN A 120 14.55 7.58 -7.22
CA GLN A 120 15.21 8.88 -7.32
C GLN A 120 16.07 9.20 -6.09
N GLN A 121 15.60 8.86 -4.88
CA GLN A 121 16.39 9.03 -3.67
C GLN A 121 17.66 8.15 -3.69
N ARG A 122 17.55 6.89 -4.16
CA ARG A 122 18.69 5.96 -4.23
C ARG A 122 19.78 6.38 -5.22
N VAL A 123 19.44 7.10 -6.27
CA VAL A 123 20.41 7.62 -7.25
C VAL A 123 21.14 8.86 -6.71
N SER A 124 20.58 9.50 -5.68
CA SER A 124 21.15 10.71 -5.06
C SER A 124 22.14 10.40 -3.92
N GLU A 125 22.25 9.12 -3.51
CA GLU A 125 23.26 8.58 -2.58
C GLU A 125 24.56 8.18 -3.32
#